data_AF-A0A3C0TC55-F1
#
_entry.id   AF-A0A3C0TC55-F1
#
_cell.length_a   1.000
_cell.length_b   1.000
_cell.length_c   1.000
_cell.angle_alpha   90.00
_cell.angle_beta   90.00
_cell.angle_gamma   90.00
#
_symmetry.space_group_name_H-M   'P 1'
#
loop_
_entity.id
_entity.type
_entity.pdbx_description
1 polymer ?
#
loop_
_entity_poly.entity_id
_entity_poly.type
_entity_poly.pdbx_seq_one_letter_code
_entity_poly.pdbx_strand_id
1 'polypeptide(L)'
;MAGNFASAGIFLIQTFFGIYLILVMLRFLMQVSRADYYNPICQAIVKLTDPAIKPLRTLLPTVRSIDFATLTVALIVQLVSVVLIMTIVGSYFFAPIYVAWSLLGIVSTILDIYFFALIIGVIASWIAPFSHHPALSLVSQITEPICTPARKLLPPMGGVDFSIILVFVAITLIDSYLVIQPIANMLGVPPGLILGLR
;
A
#
# COMPACT_ATOMS: atom_id res chain seq x y z
N MET A 1 18.53 -23.61 -16.73
CA MET A 1 19.16 -23.15 -15.47
C MET A 1 19.17 -21.63 -15.35
N ALA A 2 19.68 -20.86 -16.32
CA ALA A 2 19.73 -19.39 -16.25
C ALA A 2 18.36 -18.72 -15.97
N GLY A 3 17.26 -19.22 -16.55
CA GLY A 3 15.91 -18.72 -16.28
C GLY A 3 15.46 -18.87 -14.82
N ASN A 4 15.87 -19.95 -14.14
CA ASN A 4 15.48 -20.19 -12.74
C ASN A 4 16.18 -19.21 -11.78
N PHE A 5 17.44 -18.87 -12.06
CA PHE A 5 18.19 -17.90 -11.26
C PHE A 5 17.66 -16.47 -11.44
N ALA A 6 17.29 -16.08 -12.68
CA ALA A 6 16.67 -14.79 -12.94
C ALA A 6 15.32 -14.65 -12.22
N SER A 7 14.46 -15.67 -12.31
CA SER A 7 13.17 -15.69 -11.59
C SER A 7 13.34 -15.62 -10.08
N ALA A 8 14.34 -16.33 -9.53
CA ALA A 8 14.66 -16.24 -8.10
C ALA A 8 15.12 -14.83 -7.70
N GLY A 9 15.97 -14.18 -8.51
CA GLY A 9 16.40 -12.81 -8.30
C GLY A 9 15.24 -11.81 -8.31
N ILE A 10 14.34 -11.93 -9.29
CA ILE A 10 13.12 -11.12 -9.39
C ILE A 10 12.24 -11.31 -8.15
N PHE A 11 11.99 -12.56 -7.74
CA PHE A 11 11.19 -12.85 -6.55
C PHE A 11 11.78 -12.21 -5.28
N LEU A 12 13.10 -12.30 -5.09
CA LEU A 12 13.76 -11.69 -3.94
C LEU A 12 13.62 -10.17 -3.95
N ILE A 13 13.86 -9.52 -5.11
CA ILE A 13 13.69 -8.07 -5.25
C ILE A 13 12.25 -7.68 -4.90
N GLN A 14 11.26 -8.34 -5.51
CA GLN A 14 9.85 -8.07 -5.24
C GLN A 14 9.48 -8.25 -3.77
N THR A 15 9.97 -9.32 -3.14
CA THR A 15 9.67 -9.60 -1.74
C THR A 15 10.26 -8.51 -0.83
N PHE A 16 11.55 -8.22 -0.94
CA PHE A 16 12.20 -7.26 -0.04
C PHE A 16 11.75 -5.82 -0.29
N PHE A 17 11.73 -5.38 -1.55
CA PHE A 17 11.28 -4.02 -1.88
C PHE A 17 9.78 -3.85 -1.66
N GLY A 18 8.98 -4.88 -1.95
CA GLY A 18 7.54 -4.86 -1.71
C GLY A 18 7.17 -4.80 -0.24
N ILE A 19 7.80 -5.61 0.61
CA ILE A 19 7.61 -5.52 2.07
C ILE A 19 8.01 -4.13 2.57
N TYR A 20 9.14 -3.60 2.11
CA TYR A 20 9.56 -2.26 2.51
C TYR A 20 8.60 -1.17 2.02
N LEU A 21 8.09 -1.28 0.79
CA LEU A 21 7.09 -0.37 0.23
C LEU A 21 5.79 -0.41 1.05
N ILE A 22 5.33 -1.60 1.43
CA ILE A 22 4.17 -1.77 2.32
C ILE A 22 4.40 -1.06 3.65
N LEU A 23 5.58 -1.18 4.27
CA LEU A 23 5.90 -0.47 5.52
C LEU A 23 5.87 1.06 5.33
N VAL A 24 6.44 1.57 4.24
CA VAL A 24 6.44 3.01 3.93
C VAL A 24 5.01 3.51 3.65
N MET A 25 4.19 2.73 2.95
CA MET A 25 2.78 3.06 2.68
C MET A 25 1.92 2.96 3.93
N LEU A 26 2.14 1.97 4.79
CA LEU A 26 1.49 1.91 6.10
C LEU A 26 1.84 3.14 6.93
N ARG A 27 3.10 3.59 6.94
CA ARG A 27 3.50 4.84 7.61
C ARG A 27 2.72 6.05 7.09
N PHE A 28 2.63 6.17 5.76
CA PHE A 28 1.85 7.22 5.12
C PHE A 28 0.37 7.17 5.53
N LEU A 29 -0.25 6.00 5.44
CA LEU A 29 -1.66 5.80 5.79
C LEU A 29 -1.93 6.06 7.26
N MET A 30 -1.05 5.63 8.16
CA MET A 30 -1.15 5.96 9.60
C MET A 30 -1.16 7.47 9.83
N GLN A 31 -0.32 8.22 9.10
CA GLN A 31 -0.28 9.67 9.23
C GLN A 31 -1.55 10.34 8.68
N VAL A 32 -2.04 9.88 7.52
CA VAL A 32 -3.28 10.39 6.91
C VAL A 32 -4.49 10.10 7.79
N SER A 33 -4.59 8.88 8.33
CA SER A 33 -5.67 8.44 9.21
C SER A 33 -5.54 8.95 10.65
N ARG A 34 -4.43 9.63 10.98
CA ARG A 34 -4.10 10.09 12.35
C ARG A 34 -4.14 8.94 13.36
N ALA A 35 -3.55 7.81 12.98
CA ALA A 35 -3.44 6.63 13.83
C ALA A 35 -2.63 6.92 15.11
N ASP A 36 -2.92 6.16 16.16
CA ASP A 36 -2.30 6.35 17.47
C ASP A 36 -0.84 5.87 17.49
N TYR A 37 0.10 6.81 17.59
CA TYR A 37 1.54 6.52 17.66
C TYR A 37 1.98 5.83 18.96
N TYR A 38 1.14 5.76 20.00
CA TYR A 38 1.45 4.96 21.19
C TYR A 38 1.31 3.46 20.94
N ASN A 39 0.66 3.06 19.85
CA ASN A 39 0.55 1.66 19.45
C ASN A 39 1.94 1.08 19.10
N PRO A 40 2.35 -0.07 19.69
CA PRO A 40 3.68 -0.65 19.45
C PRO A 40 3.94 -1.01 17.98
N ILE A 41 2.89 -1.35 17.20
CA ILE A 41 3.03 -1.65 15.77
C ILE A 41 3.29 -0.36 14.99
N CYS A 42 2.62 0.74 15.34
CA CYS A 42 2.89 2.05 14.74
C CYS A 42 4.34 2.47 14.99
N GLN A 43 4.84 2.30 16.22
CA GLN A 43 6.23 2.60 16.57
C GLN A 43 7.22 1.72 15.81
N ALA A 44 6.92 0.43 15.64
CA ALA A 44 7.75 -0.48 14.85
C ALA A 44 7.85 -0.02 13.39
N ILE A 45 6.71 0.30 12.76
CA ILE A 45 6.69 0.79 11.37
C ILE A 45 7.47 2.10 11.25
N VAL A 46 7.25 3.07 12.15
CA VAL A 46 7.99 4.34 12.16
C VAL A 46 9.49 4.10 12.32
N LYS A 47 9.90 3.25 13.27
CA LYS A 47 11.31 2.93 13.52
C LYS A 47 12.00 2.27 12.32
N LEU A 48 11.30 1.37 11.61
CA LEU A 48 11.83 0.68 10.43
C LEU A 48 11.93 1.59 9.21
N THR A 49 11.04 2.57 9.08
CA THR A 49 10.97 3.46 7.90
C THR A 49 11.73 4.78 8.08
N ASP A 50 11.91 5.23 9.33
CA ASP A 50 12.59 6.48 9.69
C ASP A 50 13.98 6.67 9.07
N PRO A 51 14.88 5.66 9.04
CA PRO A 51 16.24 5.83 8.50
C PRO A 51 16.27 6.31 7.05
N ALA A 52 15.33 5.89 6.21
CA ALA A 52 15.26 6.34 4.83
C ALA A 52 14.54 7.69 4.68
N ILE A 53 13.57 7.98 5.55
CA ILE A 53 12.74 9.18 5.46
C ILE A 53 13.44 10.42 6.04
N LYS A 54 14.18 10.29 7.14
CA LYS A 54 14.84 11.42 7.83
C LYS A 54 15.74 12.26 6.91
N PRO A 55 16.60 11.68 6.05
CA PRO A 55 17.44 12.47 5.14
C PRO A 55 16.64 13.26 4.11
N LEU A 56 15.48 12.77 3.65
CA LEU A 56 14.65 13.48 2.69
C LEU A 56 13.74 14.52 3.37
N ARG A 57 13.37 14.29 4.63
CA ARG A 57 12.55 15.21 5.42
C ARG A 57 13.25 16.53 5.76
N THR A 58 14.57 16.60 5.63
CA THR A 58 15.31 17.86 5.73
C THR A 58 15.16 18.73 4.49
N LEU A 59 14.85 18.14 3.33
CA LEU A 59 14.69 18.82 2.05
C LEU A 59 13.22 19.08 1.70
N LEU A 60 12.34 18.15 2.07
CA LEU A 60 10.94 18.16 1.67
C LEU A 60 10.04 18.55 2.86
N PRO A 61 9.08 19.46 2.65
CA PRO A 61 8.15 19.87 3.70
C PRO A 61 7.10 18.78 3.97
N THR A 62 6.53 18.81 5.17
CA THR A 62 5.27 18.10 5.48
C THR A 62 4.13 19.12 5.38
N VAL A 63 3.12 18.88 4.54
CA VAL A 63 1.97 19.79 4.38
C VAL A 63 0.72 19.13 4.92
N ARG A 64 0.11 19.74 5.95
CA ARG A 64 -1.04 19.18 6.70
C ARG A 64 -0.72 17.80 7.28
N SER A 65 -1.31 16.75 6.70
CA SER A 65 -1.13 15.35 7.11
C SER A 65 -0.37 14.54 6.05
N ILE A 66 0.07 15.16 4.96
CA ILE A 66 0.78 14.50 3.86
C ILE A 66 2.28 14.80 4.03
N ASP A 67 3.06 13.75 4.28
CA ASP A 67 4.52 13.83 4.29
C ASP A 67 5.10 13.51 2.92
N PHE A 68 5.55 14.56 2.22
CA PHE A 68 6.17 14.42 0.90
C PHE A 68 7.46 13.60 0.97
N ALA A 69 8.20 13.63 2.08
CA ALA A 69 9.39 12.79 2.24
C ALA A 69 9.03 11.29 2.18
N THR A 70 7.93 10.89 2.83
CA THR A 70 7.44 9.51 2.79
C THR A 70 7.03 9.09 1.38
N LEU A 71 6.32 9.95 0.63
CA LEU A 71 5.95 9.66 -0.77
C LEU A 71 7.17 9.59 -1.70
N THR A 72 8.17 10.45 -1.50
CA THR A 72 9.41 10.40 -2.27
C THR A 72 10.23 9.14 -1.97
N VAL A 73 10.33 8.71 -0.71
CA VAL A 73 10.95 7.41 -0.38
C VAL A 73 10.23 6.28 -1.09
N ALA A 74 8.89 6.25 -1.05
CA ALA A 74 8.11 5.23 -1.73
C ALA A 74 8.39 5.19 -3.24
N LEU A 75 8.45 6.36 -3.88
CA LEU A 75 8.78 6.47 -5.31
C LEU A 75 10.18 5.95 -5.61
N ILE A 76 11.18 6.28 -4.78
CA ILE A 76 12.55 5.80 -4.95
C ILE A 76 12.61 4.28 -4.78
N VAL A 77 12.01 3.74 -3.72
CA VAL A 77 11.98 2.30 -3.45
C VAL A 77 11.35 1.54 -4.63
N GLN A 78 10.19 2.00 -5.08
CA GLN A 78 9.48 1.35 -6.17
C GLN A 78 10.23 1.48 -7.49
N LEU A 79 10.79 2.66 -7.80
CA LEU A 79 11.56 2.88 -9.01
C LEU A 79 12.83 2.02 -9.05
N VAL A 80 13.54 1.90 -7.92
CA VAL A 80 14.71 1.03 -7.81
C VAL A 80 14.31 -0.43 -8.03
N SER A 81 13.22 -0.90 -7.42
CA SER A 81 12.71 -2.26 -7.65
C SER A 81 12.43 -2.51 -9.13
N VAL A 82 11.71 -1.59 -9.80
CA VAL A 82 11.39 -1.69 -11.23
C VAL A 82 12.66 -1.70 -12.08
N VAL A 83 13.60 -0.78 -11.85
CA VAL A 83 14.88 -0.72 -12.57
C VAL A 83 15.66 -2.03 -12.42
N LEU A 84 15.79 -2.55 -11.21
CA LEU A 84 16.51 -3.81 -10.96
C LEU A 84 15.86 -4.99 -11.69
N ILE A 85 14.52 -5.12 -11.62
CA ILE A 85 13.81 -6.19 -12.32
C ILE A 85 13.98 -6.05 -13.85
N MET A 86 13.83 -4.83 -14.38
CA MET A 86 13.94 -4.58 -15.82
C MET A 86 15.34 -4.87 -16.36
N THR A 87 16.39 -4.57 -15.58
CA THR A 87 17.76 -4.92 -15.95
C THR A 87 17.99 -6.44 -15.97
N ILE A 88 17.41 -7.19 -15.02
CA ILE A 88 17.49 -8.66 -15.00
C ILE A 88 16.77 -9.28 -16.21
N VAL A 89 15.65 -8.69 -16.63
CA VAL A 89 14.90 -9.13 -17.81
C VAL A 89 15.61 -8.75 -19.13
N GLY A 90 16.68 -7.94 -19.07
CA GLY A 90 17.45 -7.51 -20.24
C GLY A 90 16.90 -6.26 -20.93
N SER A 91 16.05 -5.50 -20.25
CA SER A 91 15.58 -4.19 -20.70
C SER A 91 16.60 -3.08 -20.39
N TYR A 92 16.31 -1.85 -20.80
CA TYR A 92 17.15 -0.68 -20.51
C TYR A 92 17.28 -0.47 -19.00
N PHE A 93 18.44 0.03 -18.57
CA PHE A 93 18.65 0.38 -17.16
C PHE A 93 17.63 1.40 -16.65
N PHE A 94 17.30 2.39 -17.47
CA PHE A 94 16.29 3.38 -17.12
C PHE A 94 15.46 3.75 -18.35
N ALA A 95 14.14 3.87 -18.14
CA ALA A 95 13.22 4.44 -19.09
C ALA A 95 12.23 5.36 -18.34
N PRO A 96 11.83 6.51 -18.91
CA PRO A 96 10.86 7.41 -18.26
C PRO A 96 9.55 6.73 -17.86
N ILE A 97 9.12 5.71 -18.61
CA ILE A 97 7.92 4.93 -18.31
C ILE A 97 7.98 4.20 -16.95
N TYR A 98 9.19 3.90 -16.45
CA TYR A 98 9.37 3.26 -15.14
C TYR A 98 8.87 4.14 -13.99
N VAL A 99 8.91 5.46 -14.16
CA VAL A 99 8.35 6.41 -13.19
C VAL A 99 6.83 6.28 -13.16
N ALA A 100 6.18 6.19 -14.32
CA ALA A 100 4.73 6.01 -14.42
C ALA A 100 4.29 4.67 -13.80
N TRP A 101 5.01 3.58 -14.09
CA TRP A 101 4.77 2.28 -13.46
C TRP A 101 4.95 2.32 -11.94
N SER A 102 5.96 3.07 -11.46
CA SER A 102 6.21 3.19 -10.03
C SER A 102 5.11 3.95 -9.31
N LEU A 103 4.61 5.04 -9.90
CA LEU A 103 3.48 5.79 -9.36
C LEU A 103 2.22 4.93 -9.30
N LEU A 104 1.93 4.17 -10.37
CA LEU A 104 0.80 3.25 -10.38
C LEU A 104 0.94 2.16 -9.31
N GLY A 105 2.14 1.62 -9.15
CA GLY A 105 2.43 0.60 -8.14
C GLY A 105 2.26 1.06 -6.71
N ILE A 106 2.61 2.31 -6.41
CA ILE A 106 2.35 2.92 -5.10
C ILE A 106 0.84 2.98 -4.82
N VAL A 107 0.05 3.41 -5.81
CA VAL A 107 -1.41 3.50 -5.65
C VAL A 107 -2.02 2.11 -5.47
N SER A 108 -1.61 1.12 -6.28
CA SER A 108 -2.06 -0.26 -6.13
C SER A 108 -1.69 -0.84 -4.76
N THR A 109 -0.48 -0.56 -4.25
CA THR A 109 -0.05 -0.98 -2.90
C THR A 109 -0.94 -0.39 -1.79
N ILE A 110 -1.39 0.86 -1.94
CA ILE A 110 -2.32 1.48 -0.99
C ILE A 110 -3.66 0.74 -1.01
N LEU A 111 -4.19 0.41 -2.19
CA LEU A 111 -5.44 -0.34 -2.33
C LEU A 111 -5.32 -1.75 -1.73
N ASP A 112 -4.20 -2.44 -1.95
CA ASP A 112 -3.92 -3.73 -1.33
C ASP A 112 -3.91 -3.65 0.20
N ILE A 113 -3.23 -2.64 0.77
CA ILE A 113 -3.21 -2.45 2.22
C ILE A 113 -4.62 -2.29 2.76
N TYR A 114 -5.45 -1.47 2.10
CA TYR A 114 -6.85 -1.31 2.50
C TYR A 114 -7.66 -2.60 2.32
N PHE A 115 -7.47 -3.31 1.21
CA PHE A 115 -8.13 -4.59 0.95
C PHE A 115 -7.86 -5.60 2.08
N PHE A 116 -6.59 -5.81 2.43
CA PHE A 116 -6.23 -6.71 3.52
C PHE A 116 -6.66 -6.19 4.89
N ALA A 117 -6.59 -4.88 5.14
CA ALA A 117 -7.07 -4.29 6.39
C ALA A 117 -8.58 -4.51 6.57
N LEU A 118 -9.38 -4.34 5.51
CA LEU A 118 -10.82 -4.61 5.56
C LEU A 118 -11.11 -6.09 5.80
N ILE A 119 -10.38 -7.01 5.18
CA ILE A 119 -10.50 -8.45 5.45
C ILE A 119 -10.23 -8.74 6.93
N ILE A 120 -9.14 -8.19 7.49
CA ILE A 120 -8.83 -8.35 8.92
C ILE A 120 -9.97 -7.78 9.78
N GLY A 121 -10.53 -6.62 9.40
CA GLY A 121 -11.67 -6.01 10.08
C GLY A 121 -12.92 -6.89 10.08
N VAL A 122 -13.31 -7.47 8.92
CA VAL A 122 -14.45 -8.39 8.82
C VAL A 122 -14.22 -9.62 9.69
N ILE A 123 -13.06 -10.26 9.56
CA ILE A 123 -12.72 -11.46 10.33
C ILE A 123 -12.74 -11.17 11.83
N ALA A 124 -12.15 -10.04 12.25
CA ALA A 124 -12.14 -9.63 13.65
C ALA A 124 -13.54 -9.36 14.20
N SER A 125 -14.47 -8.84 13.37
CA SER A 125 -15.85 -8.59 13.78
C SER A 125 -16.62 -9.86 14.16
N TRP A 126 -16.28 -11.00 13.55
CA TRP A 126 -16.89 -12.29 13.85
C TRP A 126 -16.17 -13.03 14.98
N ILE A 127 -14.84 -12.95 15.03
CA ILE A 127 -14.04 -13.74 15.97
C ILE A 127 -13.88 -13.04 17.31
N ALA A 128 -13.66 -11.72 17.32
CA ALA A 128 -13.28 -10.98 18.52
C ALA A 128 -13.77 -9.51 18.51
N PRO A 129 -15.10 -9.28 18.47
CA PRO A 129 -15.69 -7.93 18.30
C PRO A 129 -15.32 -6.92 19.41
N PHE A 130 -14.93 -7.38 20.60
CA PHE A 130 -14.56 -6.53 21.74
C PHE A 130 -13.05 -6.56 22.07
N SER A 131 -12.22 -6.97 21.11
CA SER A 131 -10.77 -7.07 21.31
C SER A 131 -10.09 -5.70 21.29
N HIS A 132 -9.16 -5.52 22.23
CA HIS A 132 -8.32 -4.31 22.35
C HIS A 132 -6.91 -4.55 21.80
N HIS A 133 -6.72 -5.58 20.97
CA HIS A 133 -5.41 -5.92 20.43
C HIS A 133 -4.85 -4.77 19.56
N PRO A 134 -3.57 -4.37 19.71
CA PRO A 134 -2.99 -3.23 18.98
C PRO A 134 -3.14 -3.33 17.45
N ALA A 135 -3.05 -4.53 16.88
CA ALA A 135 -3.24 -4.72 15.43
C ALA A 135 -4.67 -4.38 14.97
N LEU A 136 -5.69 -4.76 15.76
CA LEU A 136 -7.09 -4.50 15.40
C LEU A 136 -7.44 -3.02 15.55
N SER A 137 -6.89 -2.38 16.58
CA SER A 137 -7.00 -0.92 16.76
C SER A 137 -6.34 -0.16 15.60
N LEU A 138 -5.19 -0.62 15.12
CA LEU A 138 -4.54 -0.01 13.97
C LEU A 138 -5.35 -0.20 12.67
N VAL A 139 -5.87 -1.40 12.44
CA VAL A 139 -6.72 -1.70 11.28
C VAL A 139 -7.97 -0.84 11.26
N SER A 140 -8.66 -0.68 12.39
CA SER A 140 -9.84 0.18 12.46
C SER A 140 -9.48 1.65 12.21
N GLN A 141 -8.39 2.15 12.80
CA GLN A 141 -7.93 3.52 12.57
C GLN A 141 -7.56 3.79 11.11
N ILE A 142 -6.84 2.86 10.46
CA ILE A 142 -6.44 3.03 9.05
C ILE A 142 -7.66 3.02 8.13
N THR A 143 -8.63 2.12 8.36
CA THR A 143 -9.82 1.95 7.50
C THR A 143 -10.93 2.97 7.78
N GLU A 144 -10.96 3.61 8.95
CA GLU A 144 -12.02 4.56 9.32
C GLU A 144 -12.22 5.69 8.30
N PRO A 145 -11.20 6.39 7.77
CA PRO A 145 -11.41 7.47 6.80
C PRO A 145 -12.13 7.07 5.51
N ILE A 146 -12.02 5.81 5.10
CA ILE A 146 -12.72 5.27 3.92
C ILE A 146 -14.07 4.64 4.27
N CYS A 147 -14.21 4.09 5.49
CA CYS A 147 -15.47 3.52 5.97
C CYS A 147 -16.48 4.60 6.42
N THR A 148 -16.04 5.69 7.07
CA THR A 148 -16.93 6.78 7.51
C THR A 148 -17.80 7.34 6.38
N PRO A 149 -17.29 7.70 5.18
CA PRO A 149 -18.14 8.17 4.09
C PRO A 149 -19.08 7.06 3.57
N ALA A 150 -18.62 5.81 3.53
CA ALA A 150 -19.47 4.67 3.17
C ALA A 150 -20.62 4.44 4.14
N ARG A 151 -20.40 4.62 5.46
CA ARG A 151 -21.47 4.56 6.48
C ARG A 151 -22.55 5.63 6.27
N LYS A 152 -22.20 6.78 5.70
CA LYS A 152 -23.18 7.84 5.40
C LYS A 152 -24.08 7.52 4.21
N LEU A 153 -23.66 6.60 3.33
CA LEU A 153 -24.45 6.16 2.17
C LEU A 153 -25.43 5.04 2.51
N LEU A 154 -25.20 4.33 3.62
CA LEU A 154 -26.01 3.19 4.04
C LEU A 154 -27.01 3.60 5.13
N PRO A 155 -28.23 3.06 5.12
CA PRO A 155 -29.14 3.20 6.25
C PRO A 155 -28.56 2.51 7.50
N PRO A 156 -28.93 2.93 8.72
CA PRO A 156 -28.50 2.25 9.95
C PRO A 156 -29.07 0.82 10.00
N MET A 157 -28.20 -0.18 9.78
CA MET A 157 -28.59 -1.58 9.52
C MET A 157 -28.28 -2.52 10.70
N GLY A 158 -28.72 -2.18 11.91
CA GLY A 158 -28.82 -3.15 13.01
C GLY A 158 -27.49 -3.76 13.49
N GLY A 159 -26.53 -2.93 13.90
CA GLY A 159 -25.34 -3.35 14.66
C GLY A 159 -24.18 -3.98 13.86
N VAL A 160 -24.38 -4.36 12.60
CA VAL A 160 -23.31 -4.87 11.71
C VAL A 160 -22.84 -3.75 10.77
N ASP A 161 -21.52 -3.54 10.68
CA ASP A 161 -20.93 -2.49 9.84
C ASP A 161 -20.81 -2.93 8.36
N PHE A 162 -21.92 -2.86 7.63
CA PHE A 162 -21.97 -3.14 6.18
C PHE A 162 -21.13 -2.18 5.33
N SER A 163 -20.66 -1.05 5.88
CA SER A 163 -19.80 -0.13 5.13
C SER A 163 -18.50 -0.78 4.68
N ILE A 164 -17.99 -1.76 5.45
CA ILE A 164 -16.79 -2.52 5.12
C ILE A 164 -16.99 -3.26 3.78
N ILE A 165 -18.14 -3.88 3.57
CA ILE A 165 -18.46 -4.59 2.31
C ILE A 165 -18.57 -3.60 1.15
N LEU A 166 -19.23 -2.45 1.36
CA LEU A 166 -19.34 -1.40 0.34
C LEU A 166 -17.96 -0.92 -0.12
N VAL A 167 -17.07 -0.62 0.85
CA VAL A 167 -15.70 -0.17 0.56
C VAL A 167 -14.90 -1.28 -0.11
N PHE A 168 -15.05 -2.53 0.34
CA PHE A 168 -14.39 -3.69 -0.26
C PHE A 168 -14.75 -3.83 -1.75
N VAL A 169 -16.03 -3.72 -2.09
CA VAL A 169 -16.50 -3.74 -3.48
C VAL A 169 -15.95 -2.54 -4.26
N ALA A 170 -15.99 -1.33 -3.69
CA ALA A 170 -15.47 -0.14 -4.34
C ALA A 170 -13.97 -0.25 -4.67
N ILE A 171 -13.15 -0.73 -3.72
CA ILE A 171 -11.72 -0.95 -3.93
C ILE A 171 -11.49 -1.98 -5.03
N THR A 172 -12.20 -3.11 -4.99
CA THR A 172 -12.08 -4.17 -6.01
C THR A 172 -12.43 -3.65 -7.41
N LEU A 173 -13.49 -2.83 -7.52
CA LEU A 173 -13.88 -2.22 -8.79
C LEU A 173 -12.82 -1.23 -9.30
N ILE A 174 -12.30 -0.36 -8.43
CA ILE A 174 -11.27 0.62 -8.78
C ILE A 174 -9.98 -0.06 -9.23
N ASP A 175 -9.54 -1.06 -8.46
CA ASP A 175 -8.27 -1.74 -8.71
C ASP A 175 -8.36 -2.63 -9.96
N SER A 176 -9.26 -3.62 -9.96
CA SER A 176 -9.23 -4.68 -10.98
C SER A 176 -9.98 -4.34 -12.27
N TYR A 177 -10.93 -3.38 -12.25
CA TYR A 177 -11.84 -3.18 -13.39
C TYR A 177 -11.82 -1.77 -13.98
N LEU A 178 -11.79 -0.72 -13.15
CA LEU A 178 -12.10 0.64 -13.59
C LEU A 178 -10.88 1.53 -13.80
N VAL A 179 -9.85 1.42 -12.95
CA VAL A 179 -8.76 2.41 -12.91
C VAL A 179 -7.40 1.75 -13.01
N ILE A 180 -7.01 0.95 -12.02
CA ILE A 180 -5.61 0.54 -11.88
C ILE A 180 -5.21 -0.44 -12.99
N GLN A 181 -5.94 -1.55 -13.14
CA GLN A 181 -5.64 -2.54 -14.18
C GLN A 181 -5.75 -1.99 -15.61
N PRO A 182 -6.79 -1.20 -15.98
CA PRO A 182 -6.83 -0.56 -17.29
C PRO A 182 -5.63 0.37 -17.56
N ILE A 183 -5.23 1.19 -16.57
CA ILE A 183 -4.07 2.08 -16.72
C ILE A 183 -2.78 1.26 -16.81
N ALA A 184 -2.64 0.17 -16.04
CA ALA A 184 -1.49 -0.73 -16.12
C ALA A 184 -1.33 -1.31 -17.53
N ASN A 185 -2.44 -1.76 -18.13
CA ASN A 185 -2.48 -2.27 -19.49
C ASN A 185 -2.14 -1.18 -20.52
N MET A 186 -2.67 0.02 -20.37
CA MET A 186 -2.36 1.16 -21.24
C MET A 186 -0.89 1.59 -21.17
N LEU A 187 -0.30 1.57 -19.98
CA LEU A 187 1.11 1.90 -19.76
C LEU A 187 2.05 0.74 -20.11
N GLY A 188 1.52 -0.43 -20.46
CA GLY A 188 2.30 -1.62 -20.79
C GLY A 188 3.11 -2.16 -19.61
N VAL A 189 2.58 -2.08 -18.39
CA VAL A 189 3.23 -2.63 -17.19
C VAL A 189 3.40 -4.14 -17.37
N PRO A 190 4.63 -4.68 -17.30
CA PRO A 190 4.83 -6.12 -17.39
C PRO A 190 4.13 -6.86 -16.25
N PRO A 191 3.43 -7.98 -16.54
CA PRO A 191 2.70 -8.75 -15.53
C PRO A 191 3.62 -9.19 -14.39
N GLY A 192 3.14 -9.03 -13.17
CA GLY A 192 3.86 -9.43 -11.98
C GLY A 192 5.08 -8.58 -11.65
N LEU A 193 5.35 -7.46 -12.34
CA LEU A 193 6.44 -6.53 -12.00
C LEU A 193 6.28 -5.95 -10.59
N ILE A 194 5.03 -5.66 -10.21
CA ILE A 194 4.66 -4.93 -9.01
C ILE A 194 3.74 -5.84 -8.18
N LEU A 195 3.98 -5.90 -6.88
CA LEU A 195 3.06 -6.59 -5.95
C LEU A 195 1.68 -5.92 -6.01
N GLY A 196 0.62 -6.73 -6.15
CA GLY A 196 -0.76 -6.26 -6.28
C GLY A 196 -1.28 -6.20 -7.70
N LEU A 197 -0.46 -5.71 -8.64
CA LEU A 197 -0.78 -5.63 -10.06
C LEU A 197 -0.65 -7.01 -10.74
N ARG A 198 -1.77 -7.69 -10.97
CA ARG A 198 -1.84 -9.02 -11.61
C ARG A 198 -2.65 -9.02 -12.88
#